data_AF-A0AAJ8ME01-F1
#
_entry.id   AF-A0AAJ8ME01-F1
#
_cell.length_a   1.000
_cell.length_b   1.000
_cell.length_c   1.000
_cell.angle_alpha   90.00
_cell.angle_beta   90.00
_cell.angle_gamma   90.00
#
_symmetry.space_group_name_H-M   'P 1'
#
loop_
_entity.id
_entity.type
_entity.pdbx_description
1 polymer ?
#
loop_
_entity_poly.entity_id
_entity_poly.type
_entity_poly.pdbx_seq_one_letter_code
_entity_poly.pdbx_strand_id
1 'polypeptide(L)'
;MPHVRKTEYQVPSQEYELQYVEVIQRHHKRTPYASNTFFKEDIPWDCSAEGPYHHAKNANPDNTAQVVWQRQTGSQNPFEKKVGPGFVGSTCEFPSITSEGIDDALVHGQDVRGVYGDLLGFLPLSNEKEKYSFRVTSNVITSQTLGGFGKGLFPDLEEHTGWIQDDSYDSLKPALACKLRDTIGTQIIDLSSEWGNHLNWTLELRERFNNVSGIEFNDTAGWSTSWDHPYDNMSAKQCHGKPLPCSVNNTAICVPQEDANTIYRLGNYEYAYRWRMAENSTLYSALTMGPWFIELQDHFKGKMDGSNPVKYAHNFAHDGSVAPVLGLLQHDEPVWPGMGSEVVFELYKQSESGEYFVRVLFSGQPLKTSTPLGTLDMVPSGDFEAYLKDTIPENLTELCK
;
A
#
# COMPACT_ATOMS: atom_id res chain seq x y z
N MET A 1 0.27 -12.36 0.01
CA MET A 1 0.80 -11.78 1.28
C MET A 1 -0.07 -12.26 2.42
N PRO A 2 0.43 -12.40 3.66
CA PRO A 2 -0.45 -12.68 4.79
C PRO A 2 -1.39 -11.50 5.05
N HIS A 3 -2.65 -11.82 5.35
CA HIS A 3 -3.79 -10.94 5.60
C HIS A 3 -4.81 -11.72 6.42
N VAL A 4 -5.84 -11.07 6.94
CA VAL A 4 -6.91 -11.73 7.69
C VAL A 4 -7.52 -12.86 6.88
N ARG A 5 -7.40 -14.08 7.39
CA ARG A 5 -8.00 -15.29 6.81
C ARG A 5 -8.43 -16.23 7.91
N LYS A 6 -9.45 -17.04 7.64
CA LYS A 6 -10.09 -17.94 8.62
C LYS A 6 -9.09 -18.83 9.37
N THR A 7 -8.00 -19.24 8.73
CA THR A 7 -7.04 -20.22 9.27
C THR A 7 -6.20 -19.69 10.42
N GLU A 8 -5.95 -18.39 10.49
CA GLU A 8 -5.12 -17.77 11.54
C GLU A 8 -5.83 -16.71 12.36
N TYR A 9 -7.05 -16.31 11.95
CA TYR A 9 -7.82 -15.33 12.70
C TYR A 9 -8.21 -15.89 14.07
N GLN A 10 -7.76 -15.23 15.12
CA GLN A 10 -8.13 -15.57 16.49
C GLN A 10 -9.42 -14.84 16.85
N VAL A 11 -10.49 -15.61 17.04
CA VAL A 11 -11.80 -15.07 17.45
C VAL A 11 -11.70 -14.59 18.90
N PRO A 12 -12.04 -13.32 19.19
CA PRO A 12 -12.10 -12.82 20.56
C PRO A 12 -13.06 -13.61 21.46
N SER A 13 -12.91 -13.44 22.78
CA SER A 13 -13.87 -13.95 23.77
C SER A 13 -15.29 -13.48 23.44
N GLN A 14 -16.29 -14.31 23.75
CA GLN A 14 -17.71 -14.03 23.47
C GLN A 14 -18.26 -12.80 24.20
N GLU A 15 -17.55 -12.31 25.21
CA GLU A 15 -17.90 -11.06 25.89
C GLU A 15 -17.70 -9.81 25.01
N TYR A 16 -16.87 -9.89 23.96
CA TYR A 16 -16.57 -8.79 23.04
C TYR A 16 -17.41 -8.91 21.77
N GLU A 17 -18.31 -7.96 21.56
CA GLU A 17 -19.15 -7.87 20.38
C GLU A 17 -18.52 -6.92 19.36
N LEU A 18 -18.22 -7.40 18.15
CA LEU A 18 -17.67 -6.59 17.07
C LEU A 18 -18.69 -5.56 16.57
N GLN A 19 -18.30 -4.29 16.55
CA GLN A 19 -19.15 -3.14 16.20
C GLN A 19 -18.79 -2.52 14.85
N TYR A 20 -17.50 -2.51 14.49
CA TYR A 20 -16.98 -1.85 13.30
C TYR A 20 -15.65 -2.44 12.85
N VAL A 21 -15.43 -2.46 11.54
CA VAL A 21 -14.16 -2.86 10.91
C VAL A 21 -13.78 -1.81 9.86
N GLU A 22 -12.57 -1.30 9.94
CA GLU A 22 -11.96 -0.45 8.93
C GLU A 22 -10.60 -0.99 8.50
N VAL A 23 -10.43 -1.21 7.20
CA VAL A 23 -9.21 -1.75 6.62
C VAL A 23 -8.49 -0.66 5.84
N ILE A 24 -7.17 -0.60 5.94
CA ILE A 24 -6.31 0.07 4.97
C ILE A 24 -5.35 -0.95 4.35
N GLN A 25 -5.41 -1.08 3.02
CA GLN A 25 -4.69 -2.10 2.26
C GLN A 25 -3.83 -1.43 1.18
N ARG A 26 -2.58 -1.88 1.00
CA ARG A 26 -1.78 -1.56 -0.19
C ARG A 26 -2.34 -2.28 -1.42
N HIS A 27 -2.38 -1.62 -2.56
CA HIS A 27 -2.70 -2.25 -3.85
C HIS A 27 -1.95 -3.59 -4.07
N HIS A 28 -2.52 -4.47 -4.91
CA HIS A 28 -1.94 -5.79 -5.17
C HIS A 28 -0.83 -5.78 -6.24
N LYS A 29 -0.37 -6.97 -6.66
CA LYS A 29 0.67 -7.15 -7.67
C LYS A 29 0.43 -6.28 -8.90
N ARG A 30 1.50 -5.65 -9.36
CA ARG A 30 1.50 -4.78 -10.53
C ARG A 30 2.80 -4.91 -11.31
N THR A 31 2.80 -4.39 -12.52
CA THR A 31 4.06 -4.04 -13.20
C THR A 31 4.84 -2.99 -12.38
N PRO A 32 6.17 -2.86 -12.61
CA PRO A 32 6.96 -1.77 -12.03
C PRO A 32 6.44 -0.39 -12.42
N TYR A 33 6.82 0.63 -11.67
CA TYR A 33 6.69 2.02 -12.14
C TYR A 33 7.58 2.26 -13.37
N ALA A 34 7.12 3.09 -14.31
CA ALA A 34 7.90 3.45 -15.49
C ALA A 34 9.21 4.19 -15.15
N SER A 35 9.26 4.91 -14.02
CA SER A 35 10.49 5.53 -13.51
C SER A 35 11.50 4.52 -12.95
N ASN A 36 11.03 3.31 -12.61
CA ASN A 36 11.79 2.27 -11.94
C ASN A 36 12.17 1.16 -12.95
N THR A 37 12.35 1.53 -14.22
CA THR A 37 12.79 0.62 -15.29
C THR A 37 14.19 0.99 -15.76
N PHE A 38 14.97 -0.01 -16.15
CA PHE A 38 16.24 0.23 -16.83
C PHE A 38 15.99 0.97 -18.15
N PHE A 39 17.04 1.60 -18.70
CA PHE A 39 16.94 2.24 -20.02
C PHE A 39 16.38 1.26 -21.06
N LYS A 40 16.84 0.00 -21.01
CA LYS A 40 16.27 -1.12 -21.74
C LYS A 40 16.28 -2.36 -20.85
N GLU A 41 15.13 -3.01 -20.76
CA GLU A 41 14.93 -4.24 -20.02
C GLU A 41 15.13 -5.45 -20.95
N ASP A 42 15.42 -6.61 -20.36
CA ASP A 42 15.75 -7.87 -21.04
C ASP A 42 14.54 -8.79 -21.27
N ILE A 43 13.38 -8.44 -20.72
CA ILE A 43 12.13 -9.21 -20.83
C ILE A 43 10.94 -8.31 -21.20
N PRO A 44 9.82 -8.87 -21.69
CA PRO A 44 8.56 -8.15 -21.85
C PRO A 44 7.53 -8.46 -20.73
N TRP A 45 6.51 -7.60 -20.66
CA TRP A 45 5.26 -7.82 -19.93
C TRP A 45 4.10 -7.92 -20.92
N ASP A 46 3.41 -9.05 -20.95
CA ASP A 46 2.28 -9.30 -21.84
C ASP A 46 0.95 -9.14 -21.10
N CYS A 47 0.18 -8.12 -21.47
CA CYS A 47 -1.19 -7.86 -21.07
C CYS A 47 -2.13 -7.82 -22.29
N SER A 48 -1.89 -8.61 -23.34
CA SER A 48 -2.72 -8.58 -24.56
C SER A 48 -4.14 -9.12 -24.37
N ALA A 49 -4.33 -10.00 -23.38
CA ALA A 49 -5.62 -10.61 -23.04
C ALA A 49 -6.18 -10.12 -21.68
N GLU A 50 -5.55 -9.11 -21.08
CA GLU A 50 -5.85 -8.62 -19.74
C GLU A 50 -5.61 -7.11 -19.66
N GLY A 51 -5.94 -6.51 -18.52
CA GLY A 51 -5.65 -5.11 -18.24
C GLY A 51 -6.88 -4.28 -17.89
N PRO A 52 -6.64 -3.05 -17.39
CA PRO A 52 -7.71 -2.19 -16.92
C PRO A 52 -8.57 -1.66 -18.07
N TYR A 53 -9.87 -1.55 -17.80
CA TYR A 53 -10.78 -0.84 -18.69
C TYR A 53 -10.65 0.67 -18.54
N HIS A 54 -10.56 1.39 -19.66
CA HIS A 54 -10.41 2.84 -19.78
C HIS A 54 -11.53 3.46 -20.62
N HIS A 55 -12.76 3.41 -20.11
CA HIS A 55 -13.93 3.98 -20.78
C HIS A 55 -14.89 4.62 -19.78
N ALA A 56 -15.75 5.51 -20.26
CA ALA A 56 -16.80 6.11 -19.46
C ALA A 56 -18.00 5.16 -19.33
N LYS A 57 -18.57 5.09 -18.13
CA LYS A 57 -19.85 4.45 -17.89
C LYS A 57 -21.00 5.34 -18.37
N ASN A 58 -22.03 4.74 -18.96
CA ASN A 58 -23.32 5.38 -19.23
C ASN A 58 -24.42 4.69 -18.41
N ALA A 59 -25.49 5.41 -18.07
CA ALA A 59 -26.65 4.84 -17.39
C ALA A 59 -27.34 3.76 -18.24
N ASN A 60 -27.27 3.88 -19.57
CA ASN A 60 -27.62 2.81 -20.50
C ASN A 60 -26.33 2.09 -20.96
N PRO A 61 -26.08 0.83 -20.55
CA PRO A 61 -24.89 0.07 -20.94
C PRO A 61 -24.72 -0.09 -22.45
N ASP A 62 -25.81 -0.11 -23.23
CA ASP A 62 -25.76 -0.26 -24.69
C ASP A 62 -25.11 0.96 -25.39
N ASN A 63 -24.95 2.08 -24.68
CA ASN A 63 -24.35 3.31 -25.21
C ASN A 63 -22.84 3.42 -24.98
N THR A 64 -22.20 2.41 -24.38
CA THR A 64 -20.75 2.40 -24.15
C THR A 64 -20.14 1.07 -24.56
N ALA A 65 -18.86 1.10 -24.93
CA ALA A 65 -18.08 -0.09 -25.23
C ALA A 65 -16.86 -0.11 -24.32
N GLN A 66 -16.46 -1.31 -23.91
CA GLN A 66 -15.24 -1.52 -23.14
C GLN A 66 -14.02 -1.15 -23.99
N VAL A 67 -13.11 -0.37 -23.41
CA VAL A 67 -11.83 0.01 -24.01
C VAL A 67 -10.72 -0.45 -23.09
N VAL A 68 -9.71 -1.12 -23.63
CA VAL A 68 -8.48 -1.50 -22.92
C VAL A 68 -7.31 -0.84 -23.64
N TRP A 69 -6.33 -0.34 -22.90
CA TRP A 69 -5.13 0.22 -23.48
C TRP A 69 -4.06 -0.86 -23.66
N GLN A 70 -3.26 -0.70 -24.71
CA GLN A 70 -2.16 -1.59 -25.03
C GLN A 70 -0.94 -0.73 -25.31
N ARG A 71 0.14 -0.97 -24.58
CA ARG A 71 1.39 -0.23 -24.78
C ARG A 71 1.94 -0.52 -26.17
N GLN A 72 2.36 0.55 -26.84
CA GLN A 72 3.05 0.49 -28.12
C GLN A 72 4.53 0.85 -27.91
N THR A 73 5.43 0.09 -28.54
CA THR A 73 6.87 0.40 -28.61
C THR A 73 7.37 0.20 -30.04
N GLY A 74 8.53 0.78 -30.39
CA GLY A 74 9.13 0.62 -31.71
C GLY A 74 8.50 1.52 -32.78
N SER A 75 7.93 2.66 -32.38
CA SER A 75 7.44 3.64 -33.35
C SER A 75 8.61 4.45 -33.95
N GLN A 76 8.32 5.30 -34.94
CA GLN A 76 9.31 6.26 -35.48
C GLN A 76 9.45 7.52 -34.61
N ASN A 77 8.89 7.52 -33.39
CA ASN A 77 9.03 8.63 -32.45
C ASN A 77 10.51 8.74 -31.99
N PRO A 78 11.23 9.83 -32.34
CA PRO A 78 12.65 9.96 -32.01
C PRO A 78 12.90 10.05 -30.49
N PHE A 79 11.88 10.35 -29.69
CA PHE A 79 12.00 10.39 -28.23
C PHE A 79 12.09 8.99 -27.59
N GLU A 80 11.59 7.92 -28.22
CA GLU A 80 11.70 6.55 -27.68
C GLU A 80 13.15 6.14 -27.43
N LYS A 81 14.07 6.58 -28.28
CA LYS A 81 15.50 6.32 -28.14
C LYS A 81 16.19 7.21 -27.12
N LYS A 82 15.56 8.31 -26.69
CA LYS A 82 16.13 9.28 -25.75
C LYS A 82 15.75 8.95 -24.30
N VAL A 83 14.53 8.52 -24.07
CA VAL A 83 14.01 8.22 -22.71
C VAL A 83 14.20 6.77 -22.29
N GLY A 84 14.61 5.91 -23.23
CA GLY A 84 14.77 4.48 -23.00
C GLY A 84 13.48 3.73 -23.32
N PRO A 85 13.52 2.67 -24.14
CA PRO A 85 12.31 1.92 -24.45
C PRO A 85 11.77 1.10 -23.26
N GLY A 86 12.55 0.96 -22.18
CA GLY A 86 12.22 0.14 -21.02
C GLY A 86 11.98 -1.31 -21.44
N PHE A 87 10.82 -1.86 -21.06
CA PHE A 87 10.37 -3.20 -21.47
C PHE A 87 9.88 -3.23 -22.93
N VAL A 88 10.82 -3.34 -23.87
CA VAL A 88 10.54 -3.50 -25.31
C VAL A 88 9.62 -4.70 -25.56
N GLY A 89 8.60 -4.53 -26.41
CA GLY A 89 7.66 -5.60 -26.77
C GLY A 89 6.61 -5.89 -25.70
N SER A 90 6.50 -5.07 -24.66
CA SER A 90 5.42 -5.17 -23.67
C SER A 90 4.14 -4.54 -24.17
N THR A 91 3.02 -5.16 -23.83
CA THR A 91 1.66 -4.67 -24.07
C THR A 91 1.03 -4.06 -22.81
N CYS A 92 1.59 -4.32 -21.62
CA CYS A 92 1.13 -3.74 -20.35
C CYS A 92 1.42 -2.23 -20.22
N GLU A 93 0.58 -1.56 -19.43
CA GLU A 93 0.84 -0.22 -18.88
C GLU A 93 1.79 -0.29 -17.67
N PHE A 94 2.48 0.81 -17.35
CA PHE A 94 3.46 0.87 -16.25
C PHE A 94 3.28 2.15 -15.42
N PRO A 95 2.85 2.05 -14.15
CA PRO A 95 2.38 0.85 -13.46
C PRO A 95 0.94 0.45 -13.85
N SER A 96 0.61 -0.83 -13.76
CA SER A 96 -0.78 -1.32 -13.79
C SER A 96 -0.92 -2.64 -13.01
N ILE A 97 -2.06 -2.85 -12.35
CA ILE A 97 -2.40 -4.14 -11.75
C ILE A 97 -2.49 -5.19 -12.86
N THR A 98 -1.83 -6.33 -12.65
CA THR A 98 -1.80 -7.47 -13.59
C THR A 98 -2.96 -8.43 -13.30
N SER A 99 -3.19 -9.42 -14.17
CA SER A 99 -4.16 -10.49 -13.88
C SER A 99 -3.85 -11.22 -12.56
N GLU A 100 -2.59 -11.58 -12.34
CA GLU A 100 -2.16 -12.19 -11.06
C GLU A 100 -2.43 -11.28 -9.86
N GLY A 101 -2.36 -9.95 -10.03
CA GLY A 101 -2.74 -9.00 -8.99
C GLY A 101 -4.24 -8.92 -8.76
N ILE A 102 -5.06 -9.07 -9.79
CA ILE A 102 -6.52 -9.20 -9.66
C ILE A 102 -6.89 -10.51 -8.98
N ASP A 103 -6.23 -11.62 -9.30
CA ASP A 103 -6.44 -12.93 -8.66
C ASP A 103 -6.07 -12.88 -7.17
N ASP A 104 -4.93 -12.28 -6.83
CA ASP A 104 -4.55 -12.06 -5.44
C ASP A 104 -5.57 -11.15 -4.71
N ALA A 105 -6.09 -10.12 -5.38
CA ALA A 105 -7.13 -9.27 -4.82
C ALA A 105 -8.45 -10.02 -4.59
N LEU A 106 -8.85 -10.88 -5.52
CA LEU A 106 -10.03 -11.74 -5.41
C LEU A 106 -9.92 -12.65 -4.19
N VAL A 107 -8.78 -13.33 -4.01
CA VAL A 107 -8.53 -14.18 -2.84
C VAL A 107 -8.58 -13.35 -1.56
N HIS A 108 -7.97 -12.16 -1.55
CA HIS A 108 -8.01 -11.28 -0.38
C HIS A 108 -9.46 -10.89 0.00
N GLY A 109 -10.30 -10.55 -0.98
CA GLY A 109 -11.73 -10.27 -0.74
C GLY A 109 -12.49 -11.49 -0.19
N GLN A 110 -12.18 -12.70 -0.68
CA GLN A 110 -12.75 -13.96 -0.18
C GLN A 110 -12.31 -14.25 1.26
N ASP A 111 -11.07 -13.96 1.61
CA ASP A 111 -10.52 -14.20 2.94
C ASP A 111 -11.12 -13.23 3.97
N VAL A 112 -11.25 -11.94 3.63
CA VAL A 112 -12.00 -10.95 4.43
C VAL A 112 -13.45 -11.37 4.61
N ARG A 113 -14.14 -11.77 3.52
CA ARG A 113 -15.50 -12.33 3.60
C ARG A 113 -15.54 -13.54 4.52
N GLY A 114 -14.52 -14.38 4.43
CA GLY A 114 -14.41 -15.57 5.23
C GLY A 114 -14.37 -15.27 6.73
N VAL A 115 -13.56 -14.29 7.13
CA VAL A 115 -13.46 -13.88 8.54
C VAL A 115 -14.71 -13.11 8.97
N TYR A 116 -14.99 -11.97 8.34
CA TYR A 116 -16.01 -11.06 8.83
C TYR A 116 -17.43 -11.47 8.41
N GLY A 117 -17.60 -12.20 7.32
CA GLY A 117 -18.90 -12.72 6.88
C GLY A 117 -19.19 -14.10 7.49
N ASP A 118 -18.39 -15.11 7.16
CA ASP A 118 -18.74 -16.49 7.50
C ASP A 118 -18.41 -16.86 8.96
N LEU A 119 -17.23 -16.47 9.47
CA LEU A 119 -16.77 -16.84 10.81
C LEU A 119 -17.43 -15.99 11.89
N LEU A 120 -17.57 -14.69 11.67
CA LEU A 120 -18.11 -13.75 12.66
C LEU A 120 -19.57 -13.34 12.39
N GLY A 121 -20.13 -13.58 11.20
CA GLY A 121 -21.48 -13.14 10.86
C GLY A 121 -21.66 -11.62 10.87
N PHE A 122 -20.57 -10.85 10.71
CA PHE A 122 -20.53 -9.40 10.91
C PHE A 122 -20.75 -8.59 9.62
N LEU A 123 -20.19 -9.04 8.50
CA LEU A 123 -20.23 -8.31 7.22
C LEU A 123 -21.69 -8.04 6.78
N PRO A 124 -22.02 -6.82 6.32
CA PRO A 124 -23.34 -6.54 5.74
C PRO A 124 -23.62 -7.40 4.51
N LEU A 125 -24.90 -7.52 4.14
CA LEU A 125 -25.29 -8.07 2.85
C LEU A 125 -24.92 -7.08 1.72
N SER A 126 -24.68 -7.61 0.53
CA SER A 126 -24.32 -6.87 -0.68
C SER A 126 -25.32 -5.77 -1.07
N ASN A 127 -26.59 -5.94 -0.70
CA ASN A 127 -27.65 -4.97 -0.96
C ASN A 127 -27.76 -3.86 0.10
N GLU A 128 -27.10 -3.99 1.26
CA GLU A 128 -27.05 -3.00 2.34
C GLU A 128 -25.93 -1.98 2.10
N LYS A 129 -26.01 -1.29 0.95
CA LYS A 129 -24.95 -0.39 0.44
C LYS A 129 -24.61 0.78 1.37
N GLU A 130 -25.49 1.11 2.30
CA GLU A 130 -25.29 2.13 3.33
C GLU A 130 -24.46 1.64 4.53
N LYS A 131 -24.27 0.31 4.66
CA LYS A 131 -23.53 -0.31 5.76
C LYS A 131 -22.09 -0.65 5.42
N TYR A 132 -21.65 -0.41 4.19
CA TYR A 132 -20.24 -0.58 3.83
C TYR A 132 -19.75 0.51 2.87
N SER A 133 -18.44 0.77 2.87
CA SER A 133 -17.82 1.73 1.96
C SER A 133 -16.48 1.23 1.44
N PHE A 134 -16.19 1.57 0.18
CA PHE A 134 -14.86 1.40 -0.41
C PHE A 134 -14.30 2.77 -0.77
N ARG A 135 -13.08 3.05 -0.34
CA ARG A 135 -12.34 4.25 -0.71
C ARG A 135 -11.10 3.86 -1.48
N VAL A 136 -10.81 4.59 -2.56
CA VAL A 136 -9.63 4.42 -3.40
C VAL A 136 -8.90 5.76 -3.50
N THR A 137 -7.64 5.74 -3.92
CA THR A 137 -6.93 6.99 -4.24
C THR A 137 -7.17 7.38 -5.70
N SER A 138 -6.81 8.61 -6.09
CA SER A 138 -6.81 9.05 -7.49
C SER A 138 -5.84 8.27 -8.39
N ASN A 139 -4.95 7.44 -7.83
CA ASN A 139 -4.13 6.51 -8.60
C ASN A 139 -4.91 5.23 -8.95
N VAL A 140 -5.10 4.99 -10.25
CA VAL A 140 -5.93 3.93 -10.82
C VAL A 140 -5.59 2.51 -10.36
N ILE A 141 -4.35 2.23 -9.92
CA ILE A 141 -4.01 0.88 -9.42
C ILE A 141 -4.78 0.50 -8.16
N THR A 142 -5.25 1.47 -7.39
CA THR A 142 -6.07 1.22 -6.19
C THR A 142 -7.51 0.83 -6.54
N SER A 143 -8.12 1.47 -7.54
CA SER A 143 -9.44 1.07 -8.04
C SER A 143 -9.40 -0.24 -8.84
N GLN A 144 -8.31 -0.50 -9.56
CA GLN A 144 -8.06 -1.79 -10.20
C GLN A 144 -8.00 -2.92 -9.15
N THR A 145 -7.33 -2.70 -8.01
CA THR A 145 -7.31 -3.67 -6.89
C THR A 145 -8.71 -3.90 -6.31
N LEU A 146 -9.51 -2.85 -6.13
CA LEU A 146 -10.92 -2.97 -5.71
C LEU A 146 -11.73 -3.85 -6.67
N GLY A 147 -11.41 -3.86 -7.98
CA GLY A 147 -12.09 -4.73 -8.95
C GLY A 147 -12.03 -6.22 -8.58
N GLY A 148 -10.86 -6.73 -8.25
CA GLY A 148 -10.70 -8.12 -7.78
C GLY A 148 -11.24 -8.33 -6.37
N PHE A 149 -10.86 -7.44 -5.44
CA PHE A 149 -11.27 -7.53 -4.04
C PHE A 149 -12.79 -7.51 -3.85
N GLY A 150 -13.47 -6.55 -4.50
CA GLY A 150 -14.93 -6.41 -4.44
C GLY A 150 -15.64 -7.67 -4.93
N LYS A 151 -15.14 -8.29 -6.00
CA LYS A 151 -15.67 -9.55 -6.52
C LYS A 151 -15.52 -10.71 -5.52
N GLY A 152 -14.44 -10.70 -4.74
CA GLY A 152 -14.21 -11.70 -3.69
C GLY A 152 -15.13 -11.51 -2.49
N LEU A 153 -15.33 -10.24 -2.09
CA LEU A 153 -16.14 -9.87 -0.94
C LEU A 153 -17.64 -10.03 -1.20
N PHE A 154 -18.15 -9.53 -2.33
CA PHE A 154 -19.55 -9.60 -2.75
C PHE A 154 -19.67 -10.13 -4.18
N PRO A 155 -19.66 -11.45 -4.39
CA PRO A 155 -19.61 -12.03 -5.73
C PRO A 155 -20.87 -11.83 -6.56
N ASP A 156 -21.98 -11.46 -5.91
CA ASP A 156 -23.28 -11.15 -6.53
C ASP A 156 -23.39 -9.71 -7.00
N LEU A 157 -22.45 -8.82 -6.65
CA LEU A 157 -22.39 -7.47 -7.19
C LEU A 157 -21.60 -7.43 -8.49
N GLU A 158 -22.16 -6.71 -9.47
CA GLU A 158 -21.50 -6.42 -10.75
C GLU A 158 -20.68 -5.13 -10.69
N GLU A 159 -20.98 -4.23 -9.74
CA GLU A 159 -20.34 -2.93 -9.62
C GLU A 159 -20.19 -2.50 -8.15
N HIS A 160 -19.03 -1.90 -7.86
CA HIS A 160 -18.71 -1.26 -6.59
C HIS A 160 -18.45 0.23 -6.79
N THR A 161 -18.88 1.04 -5.83
CA THR A 161 -18.52 2.46 -5.75
C THR A 161 -17.22 2.59 -4.97
N GLY A 162 -16.16 3.09 -5.61
CA GLY A 162 -14.93 3.54 -4.95
C GLY A 162 -14.95 5.05 -4.76
N TRP A 163 -15.02 5.51 -3.50
CA TRP A 163 -14.99 6.92 -3.17
C TRP A 163 -13.56 7.47 -3.27
N ILE A 164 -13.43 8.71 -3.74
CA ILE A 164 -12.18 9.47 -3.76
C ILE A 164 -12.39 10.79 -3.02
N GLN A 165 -11.32 11.35 -2.48
CA GLN A 165 -11.25 12.76 -2.10
C GLN A 165 -10.53 13.57 -3.18
N ASP A 166 -10.66 14.89 -3.15
CA ASP A 166 -9.88 15.77 -4.03
C ASP A 166 -8.39 15.66 -3.69
N ASP A 167 -7.53 15.72 -4.69
CA ASP A 167 -6.07 15.60 -4.48
C ASP A 167 -5.51 16.67 -3.52
N SER A 168 -6.17 17.82 -3.36
CA SER A 168 -5.76 18.88 -2.42
C SER A 168 -5.98 18.52 -0.95
N TYR A 169 -6.86 17.55 -0.65
CA TYR A 169 -7.18 17.14 0.71
C TYR A 169 -7.33 15.62 0.91
N ASP A 170 -6.95 14.79 -0.06
CA ASP A 170 -7.05 13.33 0.06
C ASP A 170 -6.17 12.79 1.19
N SER A 171 -6.78 12.46 2.33
CA SER A 171 -6.10 11.94 3.51
C SER A 171 -5.53 10.53 3.33
N LEU A 172 -6.05 9.75 2.37
CA LEU A 172 -5.59 8.37 2.08
C LEU A 172 -4.35 8.36 1.17
N LYS A 173 -4.14 9.45 0.43
CA LYS A 173 -3.00 9.67 -0.44
C LYS A 173 -2.07 10.71 0.22
N PRO A 174 -0.83 10.35 0.60
CA PRO A 174 0.07 11.20 1.39
C PRO A 174 0.69 12.38 0.60
N ALA A 175 -0.11 13.11 -0.19
CA ALA A 175 0.30 14.19 -1.08
C ALA A 175 -0.13 15.59 -0.59
N LEU A 176 -0.73 15.69 0.60
CA LEU A 176 -1.12 16.96 1.22
C LEU A 176 0.08 17.90 1.31
N ALA A 177 -0.10 19.19 1.00
CA ALA A 177 0.98 20.16 1.14
C ALA A 177 1.34 20.35 2.61
N CYS A 178 2.59 20.08 2.99
CA CYS A 178 3.04 20.23 4.37
C CYS A 178 4.54 20.50 4.45
N LYS A 179 4.92 21.77 4.65
CA LYS A 179 6.33 22.20 4.64
C LYS A 179 7.17 21.53 5.73
N LEU A 180 6.62 21.36 6.94
CA LEU A 180 7.30 20.68 8.03
C LEU A 180 7.56 19.20 7.70
N ARG A 181 6.55 18.49 7.17
CA ARG A 181 6.70 17.11 6.71
C ARG A 181 7.81 17.00 5.67
N ASP A 182 7.82 17.89 4.68
CA ASP A 182 8.80 17.86 3.59
C ASP A 182 10.22 18.16 4.10
N THR A 183 10.34 19.05 5.10
CA THR A 183 11.62 19.36 5.76
C THR A 183 12.15 18.16 6.53
N ILE A 184 11.32 17.52 7.36
CA ILE A 184 11.70 16.31 8.11
C ILE A 184 12.04 15.18 7.14
N GLY A 185 11.22 14.98 6.11
CA GLY A 185 11.48 13.95 5.09
C GLY A 185 12.83 14.13 4.40
N THR A 186 13.22 15.38 4.11
CA THR A 186 14.54 15.70 3.55
C THR A 186 15.67 15.40 4.53
N GLN A 187 15.49 15.75 5.81
CA GLN A 187 16.50 15.49 6.85
C GLN A 187 16.72 14.00 7.08
N ILE A 188 15.63 13.21 7.08
CA ILE A 188 15.69 11.75 7.27
C ILE A 188 16.54 11.07 6.20
N ILE A 189 16.48 11.54 4.94
CA ILE A 189 17.25 10.94 3.83
C ILE A 189 18.53 11.70 3.50
N ASP A 190 18.99 12.57 4.39
CA ASP A 190 20.19 13.38 4.17
C ASP A 190 21.45 12.49 4.09
N LEU A 191 22.33 12.75 3.12
CA LEU A 191 23.53 11.95 2.89
C LEU A 191 24.59 12.07 3.99
N SER A 192 24.46 13.03 4.92
CA SER A 192 25.31 13.14 6.11
C SER A 192 24.76 12.34 7.31
N SER A 193 23.55 11.78 7.21
CA SER A 193 22.91 10.96 8.23
C SER A 193 23.22 9.47 8.07
N GLU A 194 22.61 8.62 8.91
CA GLU A 194 22.67 7.16 8.73
C GLU A 194 22.16 6.69 7.35
N TRP A 195 21.31 7.50 6.70
CA TRP A 195 20.91 7.24 5.31
C TRP A 195 22.10 7.28 4.33
N GLY A 196 23.01 8.24 4.50
CA GLY A 196 24.24 8.25 3.70
C GLY A 196 25.17 7.09 4.03
N ASN A 197 25.27 6.72 5.30
CA ASN A 197 26.11 5.61 5.76
C ASN A 197 25.68 4.28 5.14
N HIS A 198 24.38 3.96 5.11
CA HIS A 198 23.91 2.68 4.55
C HIS A 198 24.13 2.62 3.02
N LEU A 199 23.97 3.73 2.31
CA LEU A 199 24.30 3.81 0.89
C LEU A 199 25.80 3.58 0.66
N ASN A 200 26.65 4.21 1.48
CA ASN A 200 28.11 4.03 1.40
C ASN A 200 28.55 2.58 1.73
N TRP A 201 27.94 1.95 2.73
CA TRP A 201 28.22 0.54 3.07
C TRP A 201 27.77 -0.46 1.99
N THR A 202 26.89 -0.04 1.09
CA THR A 202 26.33 -0.90 0.04
C THR A 202 26.84 -0.54 -1.36
N LEU A 203 27.93 0.24 -1.46
CA LEU A 203 28.52 0.64 -2.75
C LEU A 203 28.94 -0.54 -3.63
N GLU A 204 29.56 -1.57 -3.07
CA GLU A 204 29.96 -2.75 -3.86
C GLU A 204 28.75 -3.48 -4.45
N LEU A 205 27.63 -3.54 -3.72
CA LEU A 205 26.36 -4.09 -4.23
C LEU A 205 25.81 -3.18 -5.35
N ARG A 206 25.94 -1.86 -5.20
CA ARG A 206 25.53 -0.89 -6.22
C ARG A 206 26.34 -1.05 -7.51
N GLU A 207 27.66 -1.23 -7.41
CA GLU A 207 28.54 -1.49 -8.55
C GLU A 207 28.11 -2.75 -9.31
N ARG A 208 27.85 -3.85 -8.59
CA ARG A 208 27.37 -5.10 -9.22
C ARG A 208 26.02 -4.92 -9.89
N PHE A 209 25.08 -4.24 -9.24
CA PHE A 209 23.76 -3.95 -9.82
C PHE A 209 23.88 -3.07 -11.07
N ASN A 210 24.67 -2.00 -11.02
CA ASN A 210 24.89 -1.07 -12.13
C ASN A 210 25.58 -1.74 -13.33
N ASN A 211 26.46 -2.71 -13.09
CA ASN A 211 27.05 -3.54 -14.15
C ASN A 211 26.00 -4.36 -14.91
N VAL A 212 24.89 -4.71 -14.27
CA VAL A 212 23.76 -5.38 -14.93
C VAL A 212 22.85 -4.37 -15.62
N SER A 213 22.40 -3.34 -14.89
CA SER A 213 21.37 -2.41 -15.32
C SER A 213 21.85 -1.36 -16.33
N GLY A 214 23.15 -1.07 -16.37
CA GLY A 214 23.73 0.02 -17.15
C GLY A 214 23.44 1.41 -16.57
N ILE A 215 22.98 1.50 -15.32
CA ILE A 215 22.74 2.78 -14.64
C ILE A 215 24.07 3.43 -14.27
N GLU A 216 24.22 4.72 -14.60
CA GLU A 216 25.40 5.50 -14.22
C GLU A 216 25.36 5.90 -12.73
N PHE A 217 26.52 5.99 -12.08
CA PHE A 217 26.61 6.36 -10.66
C PHE A 217 26.15 7.79 -10.34
N ASN A 218 26.23 8.70 -11.31
CA ASN A 218 25.81 10.09 -11.21
C ASN A 218 24.43 10.31 -11.84
N ASP A 219 23.58 9.27 -11.85
CA ASP A 219 22.22 9.40 -12.35
C ASP A 219 21.45 10.48 -11.60
N THR A 220 20.60 11.21 -12.33
CA THR A 220 19.67 12.19 -11.75
C THR A 220 18.26 11.62 -11.61
N ALA A 221 18.08 10.33 -11.87
CA ALA A 221 16.80 9.66 -11.86
C ALA A 221 16.47 9.05 -10.49
N GLY A 222 17.38 9.15 -9.51
CA GLY A 222 17.16 8.69 -8.13
C GLY A 222 17.52 7.22 -7.90
N TRP A 223 18.19 6.57 -8.86
CA TRP A 223 18.61 5.17 -8.67
C TRP A 223 19.70 5.04 -7.62
N SER A 224 20.57 6.04 -7.47
CA SER A 224 21.66 6.02 -6.49
C SER A 224 21.32 6.64 -5.13
N THR A 225 20.10 7.16 -4.93
CA THR A 225 19.69 7.83 -3.68
C THR A 225 18.94 6.92 -2.71
N SER A 226 18.54 5.73 -3.15
CA SER A 226 17.86 4.69 -2.35
C SER A 226 17.95 3.33 -3.05
N TRP A 227 17.50 2.28 -2.37
CA TRP A 227 17.26 0.96 -2.95
C TRP A 227 15.81 0.76 -3.42
N ASP A 228 14.97 1.81 -3.43
CA ASP A 228 13.56 1.78 -3.87
C ASP A 228 13.41 1.31 -5.32
N HIS A 229 14.07 1.97 -6.28
CA HIS A 229 13.92 1.61 -7.70
C HIS A 229 14.41 0.17 -8.00
N PRO A 230 15.60 -0.27 -7.53
CA PRO A 230 16.02 -1.67 -7.64
C PRO A 230 15.02 -2.65 -7.00
N TYR A 231 14.49 -2.32 -5.81
CA TYR A 231 13.52 -3.14 -5.12
C TYR A 231 12.24 -3.28 -5.94
N ASP A 232 11.60 -2.17 -6.34
CA ASP A 232 10.33 -2.19 -7.08
C ASP A 232 10.45 -2.98 -8.39
N ASN A 233 11.52 -2.75 -9.14
CA ASN A 233 11.77 -3.45 -10.40
C ASN A 233 11.88 -4.97 -10.23
N MET A 234 12.74 -5.42 -9.30
CA MET A 234 13.01 -6.84 -9.13
C MET A 234 11.88 -7.55 -8.38
N SER A 235 11.31 -6.94 -7.35
CA SER A 235 10.20 -7.53 -6.60
C SER A 235 8.99 -7.72 -7.50
N ALA A 236 8.64 -6.74 -8.34
CA ALA A 236 7.58 -6.91 -9.34
C ALA A 236 7.85 -8.10 -10.27
N LYS A 237 9.08 -8.28 -10.78
CA LYS A 237 9.44 -9.44 -11.61
C LYS A 237 9.27 -10.76 -10.86
N GLN A 238 9.88 -10.88 -9.68
CA GLN A 238 9.86 -12.14 -8.93
C GLN A 238 8.46 -12.51 -8.40
N CYS A 239 7.64 -11.52 -8.05
CA CYS A 239 6.24 -11.74 -7.67
C CYS A 239 5.39 -12.33 -8.81
N HIS A 240 5.81 -12.19 -10.07
CA HIS A 240 5.16 -12.76 -11.26
C HIS A 240 5.96 -13.93 -11.87
N GLY A 241 6.86 -14.55 -11.09
CA GLY A 241 7.69 -15.66 -11.55
C GLY A 241 8.64 -15.32 -12.71
N LYS A 242 8.88 -14.03 -12.99
CA LYS A 242 9.78 -13.57 -14.05
C LYS A 242 11.24 -13.62 -13.56
N PRO A 243 12.22 -13.83 -14.46
CA PRO A 243 13.63 -13.87 -14.07
C PRO A 243 14.11 -12.50 -13.56
N LEU A 244 15.14 -12.54 -12.72
CA LEU A 244 15.93 -11.36 -12.38
C LEU A 244 16.64 -10.83 -13.64
N PRO A 245 16.88 -9.51 -13.74
CA PRO A 245 17.41 -8.93 -14.95
C PRO A 245 18.83 -9.40 -15.26
N CYS A 246 19.09 -9.55 -16.55
CA CYS A 246 20.42 -9.71 -17.15
C CYS A 246 20.81 -8.46 -17.93
N SER A 247 22.12 -8.25 -18.09
CA SER A 247 22.64 -7.13 -18.87
C SER A 247 22.28 -7.31 -20.35
N VAL A 248 21.70 -6.26 -20.93
CA VAL A 248 21.42 -6.22 -22.38
C VAL A 248 22.69 -6.12 -23.23
N ASN A 249 23.83 -5.77 -22.62
CA ASN A 249 25.14 -5.71 -23.28
C ASN A 249 25.92 -7.03 -23.13
N ASN A 250 25.72 -7.76 -22.02
CA ASN A 250 26.33 -9.07 -21.78
C ASN A 250 25.37 -9.97 -20.99
N THR A 251 24.60 -10.79 -21.71
CA THR A 251 23.53 -11.62 -21.14
C THR A 251 24.02 -12.74 -20.21
N ALA A 252 25.35 -12.97 -20.11
CA ALA A 252 25.93 -13.87 -19.11
C ALA A 252 26.01 -13.24 -17.71
N ILE A 253 25.82 -11.92 -17.60
CA ILE A 253 25.83 -11.16 -16.34
C ILE A 253 24.38 -10.86 -15.96
N CYS A 254 23.91 -11.47 -14.88
CA CYS A 254 22.58 -11.25 -14.33
C CYS A 254 22.67 -10.93 -12.84
N VAL A 255 21.64 -10.28 -12.30
CA VAL A 255 21.56 -10.06 -10.84
C VAL A 255 21.42 -11.42 -10.16
N PRO A 256 22.35 -11.82 -9.29
CA PRO A 256 22.22 -13.07 -8.55
C PRO A 256 21.11 -12.96 -7.50
N GLN A 257 20.47 -14.07 -7.16
CA GLN A 257 19.40 -14.10 -6.15
C GLN A 257 19.85 -13.54 -4.80
N GLU A 258 21.13 -13.73 -4.44
CA GLU A 258 21.70 -13.19 -3.20
C GLU A 258 21.72 -11.65 -3.18
N ASP A 259 22.09 -11.02 -4.30
CA ASP A 259 22.06 -9.56 -4.44
C ASP A 259 20.62 -9.05 -4.39
N ALA A 260 19.69 -9.71 -5.11
CA ALA A 260 18.27 -9.36 -5.05
C ALA A 260 17.71 -9.46 -3.61
N ASN A 261 18.00 -10.55 -2.89
CA ASN A 261 17.61 -10.72 -1.49
C ASN A 261 18.23 -9.65 -0.58
N THR A 262 19.46 -9.23 -0.85
CA THR A 262 20.12 -8.14 -0.10
C THR A 262 19.43 -6.81 -0.35
N ILE A 263 19.09 -6.51 -1.60
CA ILE A 263 18.32 -5.32 -1.98
C ILE A 263 16.94 -5.34 -1.30
N TYR A 264 16.28 -6.49 -1.20
CA TYR A 264 15.01 -6.59 -0.48
C TYR A 264 15.14 -6.32 1.02
N ARG A 265 16.19 -6.82 1.67
CA ARG A 265 16.46 -6.47 3.07
C ARG A 265 16.74 -4.97 3.23
N LEU A 266 17.48 -4.38 2.29
CA LEU A 266 17.78 -2.95 2.30
C LEU A 266 16.52 -2.10 2.10
N GLY A 267 15.61 -2.47 1.21
CA GLY A 267 14.32 -1.77 1.08
C GLY A 267 13.47 -1.88 2.36
N ASN A 268 13.42 -3.04 3.01
CA ASN A 268 12.74 -3.17 4.31
C ASN A 268 13.37 -2.26 5.37
N TYR A 269 14.71 -2.20 5.42
CA TYR A 269 15.44 -1.28 6.28
C TYR A 269 15.12 0.18 5.95
N GLU A 270 15.19 0.58 4.68
CA GLU A 270 14.96 1.97 4.25
C GLU A 270 13.55 2.46 4.63
N TYR A 271 12.53 1.62 4.42
CA TYR A 271 11.17 1.93 4.84
C TYR A 271 11.03 1.98 6.37
N ALA A 272 11.62 1.03 7.09
CA ALA A 272 11.62 1.07 8.55
C ALA A 272 12.34 2.31 9.08
N TYR A 273 13.49 2.66 8.51
CA TYR A 273 14.27 3.81 8.88
C TYR A 273 13.48 5.10 8.69
N ARG A 274 12.93 5.30 7.50
CA ARG A 274 12.18 6.50 7.15
C ARG A 274 10.94 6.71 8.00
N TRP A 275 10.20 5.65 8.29
CA TRP A 275 8.88 5.76 8.91
C TRP A 275 8.86 5.43 10.41
N ARG A 276 9.90 4.78 10.95
CA ARG A 276 9.89 4.26 12.34
C ARG A 276 11.19 4.44 13.13
N MET A 277 12.36 4.51 12.49
CA MET A 277 13.64 4.47 13.24
C MET A 277 14.38 5.81 13.28
N ALA A 278 14.28 6.62 12.23
CA ALA A 278 14.97 7.90 12.18
C ALA A 278 14.42 8.87 13.24
N GLU A 279 15.25 9.82 13.66
CA GLU A 279 14.78 10.93 14.49
C GLU A 279 13.60 11.63 13.81
N ASN A 280 12.56 11.96 14.56
CA ASN A 280 11.30 12.53 14.06
C ASN A 280 10.51 11.66 13.07
N SER A 281 10.86 10.38 12.85
CA SER A 281 10.09 9.50 11.94
C SER A 281 8.64 9.26 12.38
N THR A 282 8.38 9.24 13.70
CA THR A 282 7.00 9.19 14.24
C THR A 282 6.21 10.44 13.90
N LEU A 283 6.82 11.63 14.08
CA LEU A 283 6.19 12.90 13.70
C LEU A 283 6.01 12.99 12.18
N TYR A 284 6.97 12.51 11.40
CA TYR A 284 6.87 12.42 9.95
C TYR A 284 5.68 11.56 9.52
N SER A 285 5.49 10.41 10.16
CA SER A 285 4.33 9.53 9.97
C SER A 285 3.01 10.20 10.39
N ALA A 286 3.00 10.90 11.52
CA ALA A 286 1.84 11.65 12.01
C ALA A 286 1.45 12.81 11.08
N LEU A 287 2.40 13.56 10.54
CA LEU A 287 2.16 14.60 9.54
C LEU A 287 1.71 14.04 8.19
N THR A 288 1.96 12.74 7.95
CA THR A 288 1.64 12.08 6.67
C THR A 288 0.26 11.43 6.70
N MET A 289 -0.06 10.66 7.74
CA MET A 289 -1.33 9.90 7.85
C MET A 289 -2.22 10.34 9.02
N GLY A 290 -1.83 11.36 9.79
CA GLY A 290 -2.64 11.94 10.86
C GLY A 290 -4.05 12.36 10.40
N PRO A 291 -4.23 13.03 9.24
CA PRO A 291 -5.56 13.34 8.73
C PRO A 291 -6.45 12.11 8.53
N TRP A 292 -5.89 10.99 8.07
CA TRP A 292 -6.65 9.74 7.91
C TRP A 292 -7.00 9.11 9.27
N PHE A 293 -6.10 9.17 10.24
CA PHE A 293 -6.41 8.74 11.61
C PHE A 293 -7.50 9.59 12.27
N ILE A 294 -7.56 10.89 11.98
CA ILE A 294 -8.65 11.76 12.45
C ILE A 294 -10.00 11.30 11.87
N GLU A 295 -10.05 10.90 10.60
CA GLU A 295 -11.26 10.30 10.00
C GLU A 295 -11.62 8.95 10.64
N LEU A 296 -10.63 8.09 10.92
CA LEU A 296 -10.84 6.83 11.66
C LEU A 296 -11.43 7.08 13.07
N GLN A 297 -10.90 8.07 13.80
CA GLN A 297 -11.43 8.46 15.13
C GLN A 297 -12.88 8.95 15.02
N ASP A 298 -13.22 9.74 13.99
CA ASP A 298 -14.60 10.17 13.74
C ASP A 298 -15.52 8.98 13.43
N HIS A 299 -15.06 8.02 12.62
CA HIS A 299 -15.82 6.80 12.36
C HIS A 299 -16.08 5.99 13.64
N PHE A 300 -15.06 5.80 14.49
CA PHE A 300 -15.21 5.13 15.79
C PHE A 300 -16.20 5.86 16.69
N LYS A 301 -16.07 7.19 16.81
CA LYS A 301 -17.00 8.00 17.59
C LYS A 301 -18.43 7.89 17.08
N GLY A 302 -18.62 8.00 15.77
CA GLY A 302 -19.93 7.84 15.15
C GLY A 302 -20.52 6.44 15.34
N LYS A 303 -19.67 5.42 15.53
CA LYS A 303 -20.12 4.07 15.90
C LYS A 303 -20.55 3.97 17.35
N MET A 304 -19.78 4.57 18.25
CA MET A 304 -20.07 4.56 19.68
C MET A 304 -21.34 5.34 20.03
N ASP A 305 -21.65 6.41 19.30
CA ASP A 305 -22.85 7.24 19.50
C ASP A 305 -24.06 6.88 18.61
N GLY A 306 -23.87 5.99 17.64
CA GLY A 306 -24.92 5.49 16.75
C GLY A 306 -25.25 6.39 15.56
N SER A 307 -24.47 7.45 15.30
CA SER A 307 -24.67 8.35 14.15
C SER A 307 -24.14 7.79 12.82
N ASN A 308 -23.20 6.83 12.88
CA ASN A 308 -22.60 6.21 11.69
C ASN A 308 -23.19 4.80 11.43
N PRO A 309 -23.89 4.56 10.30
CA PRO A 309 -24.44 3.25 9.98
C PRO A 309 -23.43 2.26 9.37
N VAL A 310 -22.26 2.71 8.88
CA VAL A 310 -21.29 1.89 8.10
C VAL A 310 -20.62 0.82 8.97
N LYS A 311 -20.93 -0.47 8.85
CA LYS A 311 -20.26 -1.53 9.63
C LYS A 311 -18.84 -1.86 9.14
N TYR A 312 -18.60 -1.70 7.85
CA TYR A 312 -17.36 -2.11 7.20
C TYR A 312 -16.83 -1.05 6.24
N ALA A 313 -15.63 -0.55 6.45
CA ALA A 313 -14.95 0.36 5.54
C ALA A 313 -13.64 -0.27 5.03
N HIS A 314 -13.31 -0.05 3.77
CA HIS A 314 -12.04 -0.53 3.21
C HIS A 314 -11.39 0.54 2.33
N ASN A 315 -10.15 0.86 2.64
CA ASN A 315 -9.34 1.90 2.02
C ASN A 315 -8.22 1.25 1.19
N PHE A 316 -8.27 1.39 -0.14
CA PHE A 316 -7.23 0.92 -1.05
C PHE A 316 -6.19 2.01 -1.29
N ALA A 317 -4.97 1.75 -0.87
CA ALA A 317 -3.91 2.73 -0.71
C ALA A 317 -2.56 2.22 -1.29
N HIS A 318 -1.47 2.87 -0.88
CA HIS A 318 -0.11 2.59 -1.33
C HIS A 318 0.76 2.13 -0.18
N ASP A 319 1.95 1.61 -0.48
CA ASP A 319 3.01 1.44 0.53
C ASP A 319 3.32 2.77 1.24
N GLY A 320 3.37 3.87 0.49
CA GLY A 320 3.51 5.22 1.03
C GLY A 320 2.38 5.66 1.98
N SER A 321 1.25 4.95 2.01
CA SER A 321 0.17 5.18 2.99
C SER A 321 0.26 4.20 4.17
N VAL A 322 0.45 2.90 3.88
CA VAL A 322 0.50 1.85 4.92
C VAL A 322 1.75 1.97 5.79
N ALA A 323 2.90 2.35 5.21
CA ALA A 323 4.15 2.49 5.95
C ALA A 323 4.08 3.58 7.04
N PRO A 324 3.57 4.80 6.77
CA PRO A 324 3.31 5.77 7.83
C PRO A 324 2.17 5.40 8.77
N VAL A 325 1.19 4.56 8.39
CA VAL A 325 0.24 4.00 9.38
C VAL A 325 0.97 3.14 10.40
N LEU A 326 1.82 2.21 9.94
CA LEU A 326 2.69 1.44 10.83
C LEU A 326 3.69 2.32 11.58
N GLY A 327 4.12 3.41 10.96
CA GLY A 327 4.96 4.46 11.52
C GLY A 327 4.32 5.14 12.73
N LEU A 328 3.09 5.63 12.56
CA LEU A 328 2.32 6.29 13.60
C LEU A 328 2.01 5.32 14.74
N LEU A 329 1.66 4.06 14.43
CA LEU A 329 1.42 3.03 15.44
C LEU A 329 2.71 2.47 16.07
N GLN A 330 3.88 2.89 15.60
CA GLN A 330 5.19 2.42 16.09
C GLN A 330 5.31 0.89 16.07
N HIS A 331 4.94 0.27 14.95
CA HIS A 331 5.09 -1.17 14.76
C HIS A 331 6.53 -1.62 15.04
N ASP A 332 6.70 -2.66 15.85
CA ASP A 332 7.99 -3.08 16.42
C ASP A 332 8.90 -3.85 15.46
N GLU A 333 8.46 -4.14 14.23
CA GLU A 333 9.26 -4.85 13.23
C GLU A 333 9.61 -3.98 11.99
N PRO A 334 10.84 -4.12 11.45
CA PRO A 334 11.26 -3.45 10.23
C PRO A 334 10.63 -4.13 9.00
N VAL A 335 9.84 -3.37 8.25
CA VAL A 335 9.07 -3.88 7.12
C VAL A 335 8.77 -2.77 6.12
N TRP A 336 8.97 -3.06 4.84
CA TRP A 336 8.28 -2.41 3.73
C TRP A 336 6.97 -3.16 3.52
N PRO A 337 5.80 -2.52 3.67
CA PRO A 337 4.51 -3.19 3.46
C PRO A 337 4.43 -3.76 2.03
N GLY A 338 4.46 -5.09 1.89
CA GLY A 338 4.40 -5.77 0.59
C GLY A 338 3.06 -5.56 -0.13
N MET A 339 2.99 -5.84 -1.44
CA MET A 339 1.76 -5.66 -2.23
C MET A 339 0.61 -6.50 -1.64
N GLY A 340 -0.54 -5.89 -1.37
CA GLY A 340 -1.65 -6.54 -0.70
C GLY A 340 -1.57 -6.59 0.83
N SER A 341 -0.52 -6.04 1.47
CA SER A 341 -0.47 -5.91 2.93
C SER A 341 -1.60 -5.03 3.44
N GLU A 342 -2.15 -5.34 4.60
CA GLU A 342 -3.23 -4.59 5.22
C GLU A 342 -2.98 -4.32 6.71
N VAL A 343 -3.60 -3.24 7.19
CA VAL A 343 -3.83 -2.97 8.61
C VAL A 343 -5.35 -2.93 8.82
N VAL A 344 -5.85 -3.74 9.75
CA VAL A 344 -7.28 -3.82 10.07
C VAL A 344 -7.53 -3.26 11.45
N PHE A 345 -8.45 -2.31 11.54
CA PHE A 345 -8.89 -1.71 12.78
C PHE A 345 -10.29 -2.25 13.12
N GLU A 346 -10.43 -2.83 14.29
CA GLU A 346 -11.67 -3.42 14.77
C GLU A 346 -12.10 -2.74 16.07
N LEU A 347 -13.35 -2.30 16.13
CA LEU A 347 -13.95 -1.74 17.34
C LEU A 347 -14.89 -2.78 17.95
N TYR A 348 -14.67 -3.13 19.20
CA TYR A 348 -15.48 -4.05 19.99
C TYR A 348 -16.18 -3.32 21.13
N LYS A 349 -17.32 -3.87 21.55
CA LYS A 349 -18.01 -3.48 22.77
C LYS A 349 -18.09 -4.67 23.71
N GLN A 350 -17.63 -4.50 24.95
CA GLN A 350 -17.74 -5.55 25.95
C GLN A 350 -19.17 -5.58 26.52
N SER A 351 -19.77 -6.76 26.56
CA SER A 351 -21.19 -6.96 26.84
C SER A 351 -21.59 -6.57 28.26
N GLU A 352 -20.73 -6.81 29.25
CA GLU A 352 -21.03 -6.57 30.67
C GLU A 352 -20.87 -5.10 31.07
N SER A 353 -19.76 -4.47 30.68
CA SER A 353 -19.42 -3.09 31.05
C SER A 353 -20.02 -2.06 30.08
N GLY A 354 -20.27 -2.45 28.83
CA GLY A 354 -20.62 -1.55 27.75
C GLY A 354 -19.45 -0.71 27.25
N GLU A 355 -18.23 -0.96 27.74
CA GLU A 355 -17.01 -0.27 27.34
C GLU A 355 -16.54 -0.71 25.95
N TYR A 356 -15.82 0.17 25.27
CA TYR A 356 -15.31 -0.07 23.92
C TYR A 356 -13.81 -0.39 23.93
N PHE A 357 -13.42 -1.28 23.03
CA PHE A 357 -12.06 -1.77 22.89
C PHE A 357 -11.66 -1.78 21.41
N VAL A 358 -10.39 -1.52 21.15
CA VAL A 358 -9.81 -1.51 19.80
C VAL A 358 -8.86 -2.70 19.67
N ARG A 359 -8.97 -3.41 18.56
CA ARG A 359 -7.97 -4.37 18.11
C ARG A 359 -7.44 -3.93 16.76
N VAL A 360 -6.12 -3.97 16.59
CA VAL A 360 -5.48 -3.64 15.32
C VAL A 360 -4.70 -4.85 14.85
N LEU A 361 -4.95 -5.28 13.62
CA LEU A 361 -4.25 -6.41 12.99
C LEU A 361 -3.31 -5.89 11.91
N PHE A 362 -2.09 -6.42 11.85
CA PHE A 362 -1.22 -6.29 10.69
C PHE A 362 -0.97 -7.68 10.12
N SER A 363 -1.26 -7.86 8.83
CA SER A 363 -1.10 -9.16 8.17
C SER A 363 -1.85 -10.30 8.89
N GLY A 364 -3.06 -10.01 9.39
CA GLY A 364 -3.93 -10.97 10.07
C GLY A 364 -3.59 -11.29 11.54
N GLN A 365 -2.58 -10.65 12.13
CA GLN A 365 -2.17 -10.87 13.53
C GLN A 365 -2.25 -9.57 14.34
N PRO A 366 -2.55 -9.63 15.65
CA PRO A 366 -2.51 -8.45 16.51
C PRO A 366 -1.19 -7.68 16.37
N LEU A 367 -1.30 -6.39 16.06
CA LEU A 367 -0.18 -5.51 15.77
C LEU A 367 0.58 -5.27 17.07
N LYS A 368 1.88 -5.58 17.06
CA LYS A 368 2.79 -5.28 18.16
C LYS A 368 3.45 -3.93 17.95
N THR A 369 3.49 -3.13 19.00
CA THR A 369 4.07 -1.79 19.02
C THR A 369 5.22 -1.73 20.01
N SER A 370 6.13 -0.77 19.80
CA SER A 370 7.15 -0.39 20.79
C SER A 370 6.63 0.61 21.83
N THR A 371 5.33 0.91 21.83
CA THR A 371 4.70 1.89 22.73
C THR A 371 4.19 1.25 24.02
N PRO A 372 3.79 2.03 25.04
CA PRO A 372 3.15 1.49 26.23
C PRO A 372 1.86 0.70 25.96
N LEU A 373 1.24 0.83 24.77
CA LEU A 373 0.09 0.01 24.38
C LEU A 373 0.46 -1.47 24.15
N GLY A 374 1.74 -1.77 23.88
CA GLY A 374 2.22 -3.13 23.68
C GLY A 374 1.60 -3.82 22.46
N THR A 375 0.82 -4.87 22.66
CA THR A 375 0.09 -5.53 21.56
C THR A 375 -1.31 -4.92 21.46
N LEU A 376 -1.70 -4.45 20.27
CA LEU A 376 -3.00 -3.85 20.01
C LEU A 376 -4.10 -4.93 19.89
N ASP A 377 -4.37 -5.62 21.00
CA ASP A 377 -5.39 -6.65 21.12
C ASP A 377 -6.33 -6.31 22.30
N MET A 378 -7.56 -5.89 21.99
CA MET A 378 -8.54 -5.43 22.96
C MET A 378 -8.00 -4.34 23.89
N VAL A 379 -7.36 -3.32 23.31
CA VAL A 379 -6.91 -2.12 24.03
C VAL A 379 -8.14 -1.25 24.34
N PRO A 380 -8.31 -0.74 25.58
CA PRO A 380 -9.41 0.19 25.87
C PRO A 380 -9.44 1.35 24.88
N SER A 381 -10.60 1.67 24.31
CA SER A 381 -10.68 2.70 23.25
C SER A 381 -10.14 4.05 23.72
N GLY A 382 -10.37 4.40 24.99
CA GLY A 382 -9.83 5.62 25.59
C GLY A 382 -8.31 5.70 25.61
N ASP A 383 -7.61 4.57 25.79
CA ASP A 383 -6.15 4.53 25.79
C ASP A 383 -5.59 4.67 24.36
N PHE A 384 -6.25 4.05 23.39
CA PHE A 384 -5.91 4.21 21.97
C PHE A 384 -6.14 5.64 21.49
N GLU A 385 -7.26 6.25 21.85
CA GLU A 385 -7.59 7.65 21.53
C GLU A 385 -6.60 8.64 22.19
N ALA A 386 -6.22 8.38 23.44
CA ALA A 386 -5.21 9.18 24.13
C ALA A 386 -3.84 9.09 23.42
N TYR A 387 -3.43 7.90 23.00
CA TYR A 387 -2.21 7.71 22.22
C TYR A 387 -2.23 8.49 20.91
N LEU A 388 -3.33 8.41 20.15
CA LEU A 388 -3.47 9.14 18.90
C LEU A 388 -3.43 10.65 19.13
N LYS A 389 -4.09 11.15 20.17
CA LYS A 389 -4.08 12.57 20.53
C LYS A 389 -2.68 13.07 20.88
N ASP A 390 -1.89 12.28 21.60
CA ASP A 390 -0.52 12.66 21.97
C ASP A 390 0.45 12.59 20.77
N THR A 391 0.15 11.72 19.78
CA THR A 391 1.02 11.49 18.61
C THR A 391 0.70 12.41 17.44
N ILE A 392 -0.58 12.71 17.21
CA ILE A 392 -1.06 13.53 16.09
C ILE A 392 -1.14 14.99 16.56
N PRO A 393 -0.42 15.92 15.92
CA PRO A 393 -0.49 17.32 16.32
C PRO A 393 -1.90 17.92 16.22
N GLU A 394 -2.38 18.60 17.26
CA GLU A 394 -3.75 19.15 17.31
C GLU A 394 -4.06 20.15 16.17
N ASN A 395 -3.06 20.87 15.67
CA ASN A 395 -3.22 21.86 14.60
C ASN A 395 -2.35 21.53 13.38
N LEU A 396 -2.58 20.35 12.79
CA LEU A 396 -1.89 19.88 11.58
C LEU A 396 -1.85 20.93 10.48
N THR A 397 -2.97 21.62 10.22
CA THR A 397 -3.06 22.62 9.15
C THR A 397 -2.16 23.83 9.38
N GLU A 398 -1.94 24.25 10.63
CA GLU A 398 -1.02 25.35 10.95
C GLU A 398 0.44 24.91 10.83
N LEU A 399 0.76 23.71 11.32
CA LEU A 399 2.12 23.15 11.24
C LEU A 399 2.57 22.86 9.80
N CYS A 400 1.62 22.67 8.89
CA CYS A 400 1.88 22.39 7.49
C CYS A 400 2.00 23.63 6.60
N LYS A 401 1.77 24.84 7.12
CA LYS A 401 2.10 26.11 6.45
C LYS A 401 3.62 26.32 6.37
#